data_AF-A0A258LUE7-F1
#
_entry.id   AF-A0A258LUE7-F1
#
_cell.length_a   1.000
_cell.length_b   1.000
_cell.length_c   1.000
_cell.angle_alpha   90.00
_cell.angle_beta   90.00
_cell.angle_gamma   90.00
#
_symmetry.space_group_name_H-M   'P 1'
#
loop_
_entity.id
_entity.type
_entity.pdbx_description
1 polymer ?
#
loop_
_entity_poly.entity_id
_entity_poly.type
_entity_poly.pdbx_seq_one_letter_code
_entity_poly.pdbx_strand_id
1 'polypeptide(L)'
;MPVTFLNSLYQPLHMRGKLPTQTFAILSVVTFIMLSGNFSLFHGILNIYPLTLRNLPFLFSLALFFTSLTAIFFLAISHGKWTRWILAAFLLIASQSAYYMDHFGVIIDTVMIDNIMQTNRSEFSSLVTSTLVL
;
A
#
# COMPACT_ATOMS: atom_id res chain seq x y z
N MET A 1 -55.62 -8.65 -16.19
CA MET A 1 -54.30 -8.12 -16.59
C MET A 1 -54.33 -6.60 -16.41
N PRO A 2 -53.79 -6.05 -15.30
CA PRO A 2 -52.78 -4.99 -15.46
C PRO A 2 -51.77 -4.83 -14.28
N VAL A 3 -51.75 -5.69 -13.26
CA VAL A 3 -50.92 -5.48 -12.05
C VAL A 3 -49.45 -5.89 -12.20
N THR A 4 -49.09 -6.64 -13.23
CA THR A 4 -47.70 -7.07 -13.48
C THR A 4 -46.82 -5.97 -14.08
N PHE A 5 -47.39 -4.97 -14.75
CA PHE A 5 -46.60 -3.89 -15.39
C PHE A 5 -46.09 -2.84 -14.39
N LEU A 6 -46.83 -2.59 -13.31
CA LEU A 6 -46.47 -1.60 -12.28
C LEU A 6 -45.33 -2.07 -11.37
N ASN A 7 -45.12 -3.38 -11.22
CA ASN A 7 -44.08 -3.91 -10.33
C ASN A 7 -42.66 -3.88 -10.95
N SER A 8 -42.57 -3.65 -12.27
CA SER A 8 -41.28 -3.52 -12.98
C SER A 8 -40.65 -2.12 -12.80
N LEU A 9 -41.45 -1.13 -12.42
CA LEU A 9 -41.02 0.27 -12.24
C LEU A 9 -40.48 0.60 -10.84
N TYR A 10 -40.59 -0.33 -9.87
CA TYR A 10 -40.13 -0.17 -8.49
C TYR A 10 -38.93 -1.06 -8.13
N GLN A 11 -38.03 -1.34 -9.07
CA GLN A 11 -36.68 -1.81 -8.73
C GLN A 11 -35.70 -0.63 -8.76
N PRO A 12 -35.61 0.20 -7.70
CA PRO A 12 -34.50 1.11 -7.59
C PRO A 12 -33.24 0.28 -7.36
N LEU A 13 -32.41 0.17 -8.40
CA LEU A 13 -30.96 0.18 -8.30
C LEU A 13 -30.36 -0.63 -7.14
N HIS A 14 -30.72 -1.91 -7.03
CA HIS A 14 -29.98 -2.84 -6.18
C HIS A 14 -28.72 -3.36 -6.89
N MET A 15 -27.99 -2.47 -7.58
CA MET A 15 -26.59 -2.70 -7.93
C MET A 15 -25.73 -2.43 -6.68
N ARG A 16 -26.02 -3.17 -5.60
CA ARG A 16 -25.06 -3.31 -4.51
C ARG A 16 -23.99 -4.25 -5.05
N GLY A 17 -23.10 -3.70 -5.87
CA GLY A 17 -21.92 -4.41 -6.36
C GLY A 17 -21.23 -4.99 -5.14
N LYS A 18 -21.45 -6.28 -4.89
CA LYS A 18 -20.72 -7.01 -3.87
C LYS A 18 -19.32 -7.12 -4.44
N LEU A 19 -18.49 -6.10 -4.19
CA LEU A 19 -17.05 -6.25 -4.30
C LEU A 19 -16.73 -7.54 -3.54
N PRO A 20 -16.08 -8.53 -4.18
CA PRO A 20 -15.77 -9.76 -3.49
C PRO A 20 -14.99 -9.39 -2.23
N THR A 21 -15.32 -10.00 -1.10
CA THR A 21 -14.77 -9.65 0.23
C THR A 21 -13.24 -9.52 0.22
N GLN A 22 -12.58 -10.26 -0.68
CA GLN A 22 -11.14 -10.19 -0.94
C GLN A 22 -10.69 -8.85 -1.53
N THR A 23 -11.35 -8.32 -2.57
CA THR A 23 -11.01 -7.03 -3.18
C THR A 23 -11.17 -5.88 -2.19
N PHE A 24 -12.22 -5.90 -1.37
CA PHE A 24 -12.41 -4.88 -0.34
C PHE A 24 -11.28 -4.92 0.72
N ALA A 25 -10.86 -6.12 1.13
CA ALA A 25 -9.73 -6.29 2.05
C ALA A 25 -8.42 -5.79 1.45
N ILE A 26 -8.13 -6.13 0.18
CA ILE A 26 -6.93 -5.66 -0.54
C ILE A 26 -6.93 -4.14 -0.64
N LEU A 27 -8.03 -3.51 -1.09
CA LEU A 27 -8.12 -2.05 -1.22
C LEU A 27 -7.91 -1.34 0.12
N SER A 28 -8.46 -1.90 1.21
CA SER A 28 -8.27 -1.36 2.56
C SER A 28 -6.81 -1.43 3.00
N VAL A 29 -6.15 -2.57 2.79
CA VAL A 29 -4.73 -2.77 3.15
C VAL A 29 -3.81 -1.89 2.31
N VAL A 30 -4.05 -1.79 1.00
CA VAL A 30 -3.24 -0.97 0.10
C VAL A 30 -3.39 0.51 0.41
N THR A 31 -4.61 0.97 0.68
CA THR A 31 -4.84 2.35 1.14
C THR A 31 -4.12 2.61 2.45
N PHE A 32 -4.18 1.68 3.40
CA PHE A 32 -3.46 1.79 4.67
C PHE A 32 -1.95 1.90 4.44
N ILE A 33 -1.35 1.00 3.66
CA ILE A 33 0.09 1.00 3.35
C ILE A 33 0.50 2.29 2.64
N MET A 34 -0.30 2.78 1.68
CA MET A 34 0.00 4.03 0.98
C MET A 34 -0.04 5.24 1.91
N LEU A 35 -0.98 5.29 2.86
CA LEU A 35 -1.09 6.40 3.79
C LEU A 35 -0.06 6.37 4.94
N SER A 36 0.33 5.19 5.41
CA SER A 36 1.18 5.04 6.61
C SER A 36 2.62 4.62 6.32
N GLY A 37 2.87 3.84 5.28
CA GLY A 37 4.17 3.21 5.04
C GLY A 37 4.99 3.83 3.90
N ASN A 38 4.43 4.80 3.17
CA ASN A 38 5.06 5.38 1.98
C ASN A 38 5.48 6.84 2.17
N PHE A 39 5.78 7.27 3.39
CA PHE A 39 6.21 8.65 3.68
C PHE A 39 7.48 9.04 2.91
N SER A 40 8.48 8.16 2.87
CA SER A 40 9.70 8.39 2.09
C SER A 40 9.44 8.63 0.59
N LEU A 41 8.44 7.95 0.01
CA LEU A 41 8.04 8.16 -1.39
C LEU A 41 7.44 9.55 -1.59
N PHE A 42 6.52 9.96 -0.72
CA PHE A 42 5.95 11.30 -0.79
C PHE A 42 7.01 12.37 -0.56
N HIS A 43 7.92 12.18 0.41
CA HIS A 43 9.02 13.11 0.65
C HIS A 43 9.91 13.27 -0.58
N GLY A 44 10.29 12.18 -1.25
CA GLY A 44 11.06 12.21 -2.49
C GLY A 44 10.34 12.95 -3.63
N ILE A 45 9.03 12.70 -3.80
CA ILE A 45 8.21 13.37 -4.82
C ILE A 45 8.10 14.86 -4.52
N LEU A 46 7.83 15.25 -3.27
CA LEU A 46 7.64 16.64 -2.87
C LEU A 46 8.93 17.47 -2.95
N ASN A 47 10.09 16.82 -2.85
CA ASN A 47 11.38 17.46 -3.06
C ASN A 47 11.60 17.88 -4.53
N ILE A 48 11.05 17.11 -5.48
CA ILE A 48 11.15 17.39 -6.93
C ILE A 48 9.99 18.27 -7.40
N TYR A 49 8.78 17.99 -6.91
CA TYR A 49 7.54 18.68 -7.24
C TYR A 49 6.95 19.34 -5.98
N PRO A 50 7.24 20.63 -5.75
CA PRO A 50 6.72 21.32 -4.57
C PRO A 50 5.19 21.34 -4.56
N LEU A 51 4.62 21.39 -3.35
CA LEU A 51 3.19 21.46 -3.07
C LEU A 51 2.59 22.81 -3.52
N THR A 52 2.42 22.96 -4.83
CA THR A 52 1.81 24.13 -5.46
C THR A 52 0.47 23.72 -6.07
N LEU A 53 -0.52 24.63 -6.10
CA LEU A 53 -1.84 24.40 -6.71
C LEU A 53 -1.76 23.88 -8.16
N ARG A 54 -0.71 24.26 -8.90
CA ARG A 54 -0.45 23.79 -10.27
C ARG A 54 -0.05 22.32 -10.34
N ASN A 55 0.67 21.80 -9.34
CA ASN A 55 1.19 20.44 -9.31
C ASN A 55 0.24 19.47 -8.59
N LEU A 56 -0.77 19.97 -7.86
CA LEU A 56 -1.73 19.15 -7.13
C LEU A 56 -2.39 18.05 -7.96
N PRO A 57 -2.90 18.30 -9.19
CA PRO A 57 -3.48 17.25 -10.02
C PRO A 57 -2.46 16.18 -10.40
N PHE A 58 -1.20 16.57 -10.65
CA PHE A 58 -0.11 15.66 -10.96
C PHE A 58 0.25 14.78 -9.76
N LEU A 59 0.41 15.40 -8.57
CA LEU A 59 0.69 14.69 -7.33
C LEU A 59 -0.43 13.69 -6.98
N PHE A 60 -1.69 14.10 -7.15
CA PHE A 60 -2.85 13.22 -6.95
C PHE A 60 -2.84 12.06 -7.95
N SER A 61 -2.56 12.33 -9.22
CA SER A 61 -2.45 11.26 -10.23
C SER A 61 -1.34 10.26 -9.91
N LEU A 62 -0.22 10.73 -9.36
CA LEU A 62 0.91 9.89 -8.99
C LEU A 62 0.61 9.04 -7.75
N ALA A 63 -0.02 9.63 -6.74
CA ALA A 63 -0.51 8.89 -5.57
C ALA A 63 -1.51 7.80 -5.98
N LEU A 64 -2.45 8.12 -6.87
CA LEU A 64 -3.43 7.18 -7.40
C LEU A 64 -2.78 6.09 -8.26
N PHE A 65 -1.77 6.44 -9.06
CA PHE A 65 -1.00 5.50 -9.87
C PHE A 65 -0.28 4.46 -8.99
N PHE A 66 0.49 4.90 -7.99
CA PHE A 66 1.18 3.99 -7.08
C PHE A 66 0.20 3.13 -6.29
N THR A 67 -0.88 3.73 -5.76
CA THR A 67 -1.92 2.98 -5.05
C THR A 67 -2.55 1.90 -5.94
N SER A 68 -2.87 2.25 -7.19
CA SER A 68 -3.47 1.31 -8.15
C SER A 68 -2.50 0.21 -8.55
N LEU A 69 -1.22 0.54 -8.75
CA LEU A 69 -0.18 -0.43 -9.08
C LEU A 69 -0.01 -1.45 -7.97
N THR A 70 0.08 -1.01 -6.71
CA THR A 70 0.16 -1.89 -5.55
C THR A 70 -1.11 -2.72 -5.39
N ALA A 71 -2.30 -2.16 -5.65
CA ALA A 71 -3.55 -2.91 -5.64
C ALA A 71 -3.59 -4.00 -6.70
N ILE A 72 -3.15 -3.71 -7.93
CA ILE A 72 -3.06 -4.70 -9.02
C ILE A 72 -2.07 -5.80 -8.64
N PHE A 73 -0.92 -5.45 -8.06
CA PHE A 73 0.07 -6.42 -7.59
C PHE A 73 -0.52 -7.38 -6.54
N PHE A 74 -1.22 -6.83 -5.53
CA PHE A 74 -1.88 -7.67 -4.54
C PHE A 74 -3.02 -8.50 -5.12
N LEU A 75 -3.78 -7.97 -6.09
CA LEU A 75 -4.83 -8.72 -6.76
C LEU A 75 -4.26 -9.88 -7.58
N ALA A 76 -3.10 -9.70 -8.21
CA ALA A 76 -2.40 -10.73 -8.97
C ALA A 76 -1.83 -11.84 -8.08
N ILE A 77 -1.35 -11.52 -6.88
CA ILE A 77 -0.76 -12.53 -5.98
C ILE A 77 -1.81 -13.21 -5.08
N SER A 78 -2.88 -12.50 -4.74
CA SER A 78 -3.86 -12.94 -3.75
C SER A 78 -4.95 -13.82 -4.35
N HIS A 79 -4.64 -15.11 -4.52
CA HIS A 79 -5.62 -16.10 -4.98
C HIS A 79 -6.14 -16.97 -3.83
N GLY A 80 -7.46 -16.94 -3.61
CA GLY A 80 -8.17 -17.91 -2.75
C GLY A 80 -8.14 -17.61 -1.25
N LYS A 81 -8.18 -18.66 -0.42
CA LYS A 81 -8.29 -18.55 1.06
C LYS A 81 -6.98 -18.11 1.75
N TRP A 82 -5.86 -18.13 1.02
CA TRP A 82 -4.53 -17.75 1.51
C TRP A 82 -4.28 -16.25 1.49
N THR A 83 -5.11 -15.47 0.77
CA THR A 83 -5.04 -14.02 0.64
C THR A 83 -4.82 -13.29 1.97
N ARG A 84 -5.56 -13.68 3.03
CA ARG A 84 -5.43 -13.06 4.36
C ARG A 84 -4.04 -13.18 4.98
N TRP A 85 -3.37 -14.33 4.76
CA TRP A 85 -2.05 -14.60 5.33
C TRP A 85 -0.96 -13.87 4.54
N ILE A 86 -1.10 -13.85 3.21
CA ILE A 86 -0.20 -13.11 2.32
C ILE A 86 -0.27 -11.62 2.64
N LEU A 87 -1.47 -11.04 2.73
CA LEU A 87 -1.68 -9.64 3.11
C LEU A 87 -1.07 -9.32 4.48
N ALA A 88 -1.25 -10.19 5.48
CA ALA A 88 -0.67 -9.99 6.81
C ALA A 88 0.87 -10.01 6.78
N ALA A 89 1.48 -10.96 6.08
CA ALA A 89 2.93 -11.03 5.92
C ALA A 89 3.49 -9.78 5.22
N PHE A 90 2.86 -9.37 4.12
CA PHE A 90 3.25 -8.15 3.40
C PHE A 90 3.08 -6.89 4.24
N LEU A 91 2.05 -6.81 5.08
CA LEU A 91 1.83 -5.67 5.96
C LEU A 91 2.93 -5.56 7.02
N LEU A 92 3.35 -6.69 7.60
CA LEU A 92 4.49 -6.73 8.53
C LEU A 92 5.80 -6.31 7.86
N ILE A 93 6.08 -6.86 6.67
CA ILE A 93 7.28 -6.50 5.89
C ILE A 93 7.24 -5.01 5.53
N ALA A 94 6.10 -4.50 5.05
CA ALA A 94 5.93 -3.10 4.70
C ALA A 94 6.13 -2.18 5.91
N SER A 95 5.60 -2.55 7.08
CA SER A 95 5.83 -1.81 8.33
C SER A 95 7.30 -1.78 8.72
N GLN A 96 8.00 -2.89 8.58
CA GLN A 96 9.43 -2.96 8.91
C GLN A 96 10.27 -2.13 7.95
N SER A 97 9.98 -2.21 6.65
CA SER A 97 10.64 -1.40 5.62
C SER A 97 10.38 0.09 5.82
N ALA A 98 9.14 0.48 6.11
CA ALA A 98 8.79 1.87 6.39
C ALA A 98 9.55 2.42 7.61
N TYR A 99 9.63 1.65 8.70
CA TYR A 99 10.42 2.02 9.87
C TYR A 99 11.89 2.26 9.51
N TYR A 100 12.49 1.36 8.72
CA TYR A 100 13.89 1.53 8.31
C TYR A 100 14.10 2.75 7.40
N MET A 101 13.19 2.98 6.45
CA MET A 101 13.24 4.15 5.56
C MET A 101 13.07 5.46 6.33
N ASP A 102 12.12 5.52 7.26
CA ASP A 102 11.79 6.75 7.97
C ASP A 102 12.81 7.07 9.09
N HIS A 103 13.29 6.07 9.84
CA HIS A 103 14.22 6.31 10.97
C HIS A 103 15.68 6.37 10.58
N PHE A 104 16.12 5.55 9.61
CA PHE A 104 17.52 5.52 9.19
C PHE A 104 17.76 6.32 7.92
N GLY A 105 16.71 6.84 7.27
CA GLY A 105 16.81 7.57 6.01
C GLY A 105 17.36 6.70 4.87
N VAL A 106 17.37 5.37 5.04
CA VAL A 106 17.98 4.45 4.10
C VAL A 106 16.95 4.11 3.03
N ILE A 107 17.22 4.56 1.81
CA ILE A 107 16.50 4.10 0.63
C ILE A 107 17.02 2.68 0.32
N ILE A 108 16.12 1.70 0.27
CA ILE A 108 16.47 0.32 -0.07
C ILE A 108 16.92 0.27 -1.53
N ASP A 109 18.23 0.43 -1.73
CA ASP A 109 18.89 0.35 -3.03
C ASP A 109 19.71 -0.97 -3.14
N THR A 110 20.13 -1.29 -4.35
CA THR A 110 21.00 -2.42 -4.69
C THR A 110 22.25 -2.50 -3.82
N VAL A 111 22.89 -1.37 -3.51
CA VAL A 111 24.04 -1.30 -2.59
C VAL A 111 23.65 -1.71 -1.17
N MET A 112 22.43 -1.40 -0.71
CA MET A 112 21.95 -1.81 0.60
C MET A 112 21.64 -3.31 0.65
N ILE A 113 21.08 -3.87 -0.42
CA ILE A 113 20.88 -5.33 -0.53
C ILE A 113 22.22 -6.04 -0.58
N ASP A 114 23.18 -5.51 -1.34
CA ASP A 114 24.52 -6.07 -1.43
C ASP A 114 25.23 -6.01 -0.08
N ASN A 115 25.13 -4.89 0.64
CA ASN A 115 25.61 -4.78 2.02
C ASN A 115 24.90 -5.78 2.95
N ILE A 116 23.58 -6.01 2.85
CA ILE A 116 22.91 -7.04 3.67
C ILE A 116 23.38 -8.46 3.32
N MET A 117 23.62 -8.74 2.03
CA MET A 117 24.09 -10.05 1.58
C MET A 117 25.57 -10.29 1.85
N GLN A 118 26.38 -9.23 1.90
CA GLN A 118 27.83 -9.27 2.13
C GLN A 118 28.22 -9.05 3.60
N THR A 119 27.41 -8.37 4.43
CA THR A 119 27.84 -7.89 5.76
C THR A 119 27.70 -8.91 6.89
N ASN A 120 28.80 -9.01 7.63
CA ASN A 120 29.06 -9.69 8.88
C ASN A 120 28.20 -9.12 10.04
N ARG A 121 27.67 -9.97 10.93
CA ARG A 121 26.71 -9.59 12.01
C ARG A 121 27.20 -8.48 12.97
N SER A 122 28.48 -8.09 12.93
CA SER A 122 29.06 -7.03 13.77
C SER A 122 28.59 -5.61 13.41
N GLU A 123 28.43 -5.24 12.14
CA GLU A 123 28.02 -3.86 11.77
C GLU A 123 26.53 -3.59 11.99
N PHE A 124 25.69 -4.63 11.85
CA PHE A 124 24.26 -4.55 12.13
C PHE A 124 23.97 -4.24 13.61
N SER A 125 24.82 -4.71 14.53
CA SER A 125 24.64 -4.51 15.98
C SER A 125 24.82 -3.06 16.44
N SER A 126 25.56 -2.23 15.69
CA SER A 126 25.77 -0.82 16.02
C SER A 126 24.63 0.10 15.57
N LEU A 127 23.78 -0.36 14.65
CA LEU A 127 22.59 0.36 14.17
C LEU A 127 21.31 -0.03 14.93
N VAL A 128 21.31 -1.15 15.66
CA VAL A 128 20.21 -1.53 16.55
C VAL A 128 20.33 -0.75 17.86
N THR A 129 19.74 0.45 17.90
CA THR A 129 19.54 1.20 19.15
C THR A 129 18.33 0.65 19.92
N SER A 130 18.40 0.64 21.25
CA SER A 130 17.39 0.09 22.19
C SER A 130 15.95 0.57 22.02
N THR A 131 15.68 1.58 21.20
CA THR A 131 14.34 2.10 20.87
C THR A 131 13.50 1.12 20.02
N LEU A 132 14.10 0.06 19.48
CA LEU A 132 13.38 -0.97 18.72
C LEU A 132 12.81 -2.09 19.62
N VAL A 133 13.20 -2.11 20.90
CA VAL A 133 12.88 -3.19 21.86
C VAL A 133 11.90 -2.76 22.95
N LEU A 134 11.64 -1.46 23.11
CA LEU A 134 10.72 -0.89 24.11
C LEU A 134 9.76 0.11 23.46
#